data_AF-A0A815EEC1-F1
#
_entry.id   AF-A0A815EEC1-F1
#
_cell.length_a   1.000
_cell.length_b   1.000
_cell.length_c   1.000
_cell.angle_alpha   90.00
_cell.angle_beta   90.00
_cell.angle_gamma   90.00
#
_symmetry.space_group_name_H-M   'P 1'
#
loop_
_entity.id
_entity.type
_entity.pdbx_description
1 polymer ?
#
loop_
_entity_poly.entity_id
_entity_poly.type
_entity_poly.pdbx_seq_one_letter_code
_entity_poly.pdbx_strand_id
1 'polypeptide(L)'
;MTRSTSRVGHRPNLWLLFILRVRKCFQLRYLLTILICLILLTYLRLINHAPSDQLLFDNLKPVVEEEKNYLDNANSNKCNFKEIESLLRYTSLKNYKNDSRPRPTIERLHKLFQILISSEDKYREIFKYLGIFRFSDIHNTLRPYANNTERLYNIYCMFQRYITISDNGHIDIAPSFIQYLKQVSSYLSDGYNSQHLQWNKTSINDIQKPVVILAANTHFYPMLQASMRTINQYLKDYKVVIYDLGLSSIQLNMTQENCDRCVIIKFPFHEVETVAPHVRMLGSFAWKPIVIQDALRRFGSIIYGDTSVRYKTSNFNRLLIDNLIRGFSCRELPSHYVSCYTLSKTFTWFNDTFKTFEDIYIAEAGFLAVTDNFLSRLILKTWVTCALDSECIAPIKSKTECKRLTVQANVHRYDQSAMVIVLSYYFFPSSRHNDKSEPAPYDMYSSIQASIAEVRRAEGDPNYFTTKKNLT
;
A
#
# COMPACT_ATOMS: atom_id res chain seq x y z
N MET A 1 6.32 77.70 -75.06
CA MET A 1 4.86 77.43 -75.02
C MET A 1 4.61 76.20 -74.16
N THR A 2 4.10 76.42 -72.96
CA THR A 2 3.88 75.43 -71.89
C THR A 2 2.56 74.67 -72.08
N ARG A 3 2.58 73.35 -71.85
CA ARG A 3 1.48 72.41 -72.05
C ARG A 3 0.82 72.07 -70.71
N SER A 4 -0.51 71.96 -70.71
CA SER A 4 -1.32 71.60 -69.54
C SER A 4 -1.31 70.09 -69.25
N THR A 5 -1.39 69.69 -67.98
CA THR A 5 -1.96 68.38 -67.61
C THR A 5 -2.93 68.54 -66.44
N SER A 6 -4.10 67.94 -66.63
CA SER A 6 -5.29 67.93 -65.78
C SER A 6 -5.35 66.70 -64.86
N ARG A 7 -6.03 66.90 -63.72
CA ARG A 7 -6.88 66.02 -62.87
C ARG A 7 -6.97 64.52 -63.24
N VAL A 8 -7.22 63.56 -62.34
CA VAL A 8 -8.43 63.41 -61.52
C VAL A 8 -8.16 62.31 -60.47
N GLY A 9 -8.49 62.57 -59.20
CA GLY A 9 -8.58 61.55 -58.15
C GLY A 9 -9.95 60.87 -58.16
N HIS A 10 -9.98 59.54 -58.21
CA HIS A 10 -11.18 58.73 -58.01
C HIS A 10 -11.27 58.25 -56.56
N ARG A 11 -12.33 58.65 -55.85
CA ARG A 11 -12.69 58.06 -54.55
C ARG A 11 -13.29 56.66 -54.79
N PRO A 12 -12.88 55.63 -54.05
CA PRO A 12 -13.47 54.31 -54.17
C PRO A 12 -14.93 54.34 -53.68
N ASN A 13 -15.78 53.67 -54.45
CA ASN A 13 -17.22 53.63 -54.28
C ASN A 13 -17.56 52.93 -52.95
N LEU A 14 -18.28 53.62 -52.06
CA LEU A 14 -18.65 53.18 -50.70
C LEU A 14 -19.35 51.79 -50.71
N TRP A 15 -20.00 51.47 -51.82
CA TRP A 15 -20.68 50.21 -52.09
C TRP A 15 -19.76 48.98 -52.12
N LEU A 16 -18.52 49.13 -52.61
CA LEU A 16 -17.58 48.00 -52.74
C LEU A 16 -17.05 47.56 -51.37
N LEU A 17 -16.86 48.51 -50.44
CA LEU A 17 -16.45 48.24 -49.07
C LEU A 17 -17.58 47.57 -48.25
N PHE A 18 -18.84 47.85 -48.57
CA PHE A 18 -19.99 47.21 -47.94
C PHE A 18 -20.11 45.73 -48.35
N ILE A 19 -19.97 45.41 -49.65
CA ILE A 19 -20.02 44.03 -50.15
C ILE A 19 -18.89 43.17 -49.55
N LEU A 20 -17.68 43.73 -49.43
CA LEU A 20 -16.53 43.01 -48.84
C LEU A 20 -16.71 42.73 -47.34
N ARG A 21 -17.37 43.62 -46.59
CA ARG A 21 -17.73 43.37 -45.18
C ARG A 21 -18.81 42.30 -45.03
N VAL A 22 -19.83 42.30 -45.90
CA VAL A 22 -20.91 41.30 -45.85
C VAL A 22 -20.38 39.90 -46.18
N ARG A 23 -19.50 39.76 -47.19
CA ARG A 23 -18.87 38.46 -47.53
C ARG A 23 -18.00 37.90 -46.40
N LYS A 24 -17.23 38.74 -45.69
CA LYS A 24 -16.45 38.30 -44.53
C LYS A 24 -17.34 37.86 -43.36
N CYS A 25 -18.45 38.55 -43.11
CA CYS A 25 -19.40 38.14 -42.06
C CYS A 25 -20.08 36.79 -42.38
N PHE A 26 -20.40 36.50 -43.64
CA PHE A 26 -20.97 35.21 -44.03
C PHE A 26 -19.96 34.06 -43.90
N GLN A 27 -18.70 34.27 -44.29
CA GLN A 27 -17.64 33.27 -44.10
C GLN A 27 -17.37 32.99 -42.62
N LEU A 28 -17.39 34.03 -41.77
CA LEU A 28 -17.17 33.88 -40.32
C LEU A 28 -18.31 33.10 -39.65
N ARG A 29 -19.56 33.36 -40.04
CA ARG A 29 -20.72 32.59 -39.54
C ARG A 29 -20.63 31.13 -39.94
N TYR A 30 -20.26 30.83 -41.18
CA TYR A 30 -20.12 29.46 -41.67
C TYR A 30 -18.99 28.69 -40.95
N LEU A 31 -17.84 29.34 -40.73
CA LEU A 31 -16.74 28.79 -39.93
C LEU A 31 -17.14 28.52 -38.47
N LEU A 32 -17.92 29.42 -37.86
CA LEU A 32 -18.41 29.25 -36.50
C LEU A 32 -19.38 28.06 -36.40
N THR A 33 -20.28 27.89 -37.38
CA THR A 33 -21.20 26.75 -37.44
C THR A 33 -20.44 25.43 -37.59
N ILE A 34 -19.42 25.38 -38.46
CA ILE A 34 -18.56 24.19 -38.61
C ILE A 34 -17.83 23.87 -37.29
N LEU A 35 -17.27 24.89 -36.62
CA LEU A 35 -16.59 24.71 -35.34
C LEU A 35 -17.53 24.16 -34.26
N ILE A 36 -18.75 24.69 -34.16
CA ILE A 36 -19.77 24.21 -33.23
C ILE A 36 -20.14 22.76 -33.57
N CYS A 37 -20.36 22.42 -34.83
CA CYS A 37 -20.64 21.04 -35.26
C CYS A 37 -19.49 20.08 -34.91
N LEU A 38 -18.23 20.50 -35.07
CA LEU A 38 -17.06 19.69 -34.69
C LEU A 38 -16.97 19.49 -33.17
N ILE A 39 -17.21 20.53 -32.38
CA ILE A 39 -17.27 20.42 -30.91
C ILE A 39 -18.38 19.45 -30.50
N LEU A 40 -19.56 19.57 -31.11
CA LEU A 40 -20.73 18.72 -30.82
C LEU A 40 -20.49 17.27 -31.23
N LEU A 41 -19.87 17.03 -32.39
CA LEU A 41 -19.45 15.68 -32.83
C LEU A 41 -18.37 15.08 -31.93
N THR A 42 -17.43 15.89 -31.43
CA THR A 42 -16.39 15.45 -30.50
C THR A 42 -16.99 15.12 -29.13
N TYR A 43 -17.93 15.93 -28.66
CA TYR A 43 -18.70 15.70 -27.43
C TYR A 43 -19.58 14.45 -27.54
N LEU A 44 -20.28 14.26 -28.66
CA LEU A 44 -21.06 13.05 -28.93
C LEU A 44 -20.16 11.81 -29.05
N ARG A 45 -18.97 11.93 -29.65
CA ARG A 45 -17.96 10.85 -29.61
C ARG A 45 -17.50 10.55 -28.19
N LEU A 46 -17.25 11.56 -27.36
CA LEU A 46 -16.85 11.36 -25.96
C LEU A 46 -17.95 10.69 -25.12
N ILE A 47 -19.22 11.01 -25.37
CA ILE A 47 -20.35 10.35 -24.72
C ILE A 47 -20.53 8.92 -25.23
N ASN A 48 -20.44 8.70 -26.55
CA ASN A 48 -20.64 7.37 -27.15
C ASN A 48 -19.42 6.44 -27.02
N HIS A 49 -18.22 6.99 -26.73
CA HIS A 49 -17.00 6.26 -26.38
C HIS A 49 -16.65 6.37 -24.89
N ALA A 50 -17.56 6.84 -24.03
CA ALA A 50 -17.43 6.55 -22.62
C ALA A 50 -17.43 5.01 -22.51
N PRO A 51 -16.31 4.37 -22.15
CA PRO A 51 -16.31 2.93 -22.00
C PRO A 51 -17.37 2.64 -20.93
N SER A 52 -18.23 1.66 -21.22
CA SER A 52 -19.15 1.10 -20.24
C SER A 52 -18.34 0.35 -19.17
N ASP A 53 -17.53 1.07 -18.41
CA ASP A 53 -16.76 0.55 -17.28
C ASP A 53 -17.67 0.32 -16.06
N GLN A 54 -18.97 0.58 -16.19
CA GLN A 54 -20.01 0.20 -15.23
C GLN A 54 -20.29 -1.32 -15.18
N LEU A 55 -19.66 -2.14 -16.01
CA LEU A 55 -19.89 -3.59 -16.08
C LEU A 55 -18.81 -4.46 -15.41
N LEU A 56 -17.84 -3.87 -14.70
CA LEU A 56 -16.81 -4.65 -13.99
C LEU A 56 -17.12 -4.90 -12.50
N PHE A 57 -18.10 -4.20 -11.91
CA PHE A 57 -18.49 -4.41 -10.51
C PHE A 57 -19.50 -5.55 -10.29
N ASP A 58 -20.29 -5.90 -11.31
CA ASP A 58 -21.25 -7.01 -11.21
C ASP A 58 -20.61 -8.39 -11.48
N ASN A 59 -19.40 -8.42 -12.06
CA ASN A 59 -18.68 -9.67 -12.38
C ASN A 59 -17.60 -10.07 -11.37
N LEU A 60 -17.43 -9.30 -10.28
CA LEU A 60 -16.82 -9.81 -9.06
C LEU A 60 -17.92 -10.35 -8.16
N LYS A 61 -18.69 -11.34 -8.65
CA LYS A 61 -19.37 -12.25 -7.74
C LYS A 61 -18.28 -12.78 -6.79
N PRO A 62 -18.45 -12.64 -5.46
CA PRO A 62 -17.63 -13.44 -4.57
C PRO A 62 -17.86 -14.90 -4.97
N VAL A 63 -16.85 -15.75 -4.88
CA VAL A 63 -17.01 -17.20 -5.05
C VAL A 63 -18.00 -17.67 -3.97
N VAL A 64 -19.29 -17.56 -4.28
CA VAL A 64 -20.48 -17.78 -3.45
C VAL A 64 -21.55 -18.31 -4.41
N GLU A 65 -21.37 -19.55 -4.81
CA GLU A 65 -22.28 -20.45 -5.52
C GLU A 65 -21.41 -21.70 -5.70
N GLU A 66 -21.41 -22.72 -4.83
CA GLU A 66 -22.50 -23.44 -4.17
C GLU A 66 -22.10 -23.80 -2.72
N GLU A 67 -22.88 -23.40 -1.72
CA GLU A 67 -22.89 -24.12 -0.42
C GLU A 67 -24.12 -23.71 0.41
N LYS A 68 -25.30 -24.09 -0.08
CA LYS A 68 -26.49 -24.22 0.79
C LYS A 68 -26.51 -25.66 1.31
N ASN A 69 -25.85 -25.90 2.45
CA ASN A 69 -26.19 -26.90 3.50
C ASN A 69 -25.01 -27.23 4.43
N TYR A 70 -24.40 -26.25 5.07
CA TYR A 70 -23.46 -26.49 6.18
C TYR A 70 -23.58 -25.41 7.28
N LEU A 71 -24.81 -25.11 7.69
CA LEU A 71 -25.11 -24.30 8.86
C LEU A 71 -25.96 -25.14 9.78
N ASP A 72 -25.30 -25.93 10.64
CA ASP A 72 -25.81 -26.41 11.94
C ASP A 72 -24.76 -27.18 12.78
N ASN A 73 -23.53 -27.43 12.26
CA ASN A 73 -22.49 -28.17 13.01
C ASN A 73 -21.22 -27.38 13.36
N ALA A 74 -21.15 -26.08 13.07
CA ALA A 74 -20.04 -25.22 13.50
C ALA A 74 -20.26 -24.77 14.97
N ASN A 75 -20.21 -25.74 15.89
CA ASN A 75 -20.09 -25.47 17.32
C ASN A 75 -18.90 -24.53 17.56
N SER A 76 -19.12 -23.44 18.30
CA SER A 76 -18.11 -22.47 18.75
C SER A 76 -17.01 -23.07 19.66
N ASN A 77 -16.97 -24.39 19.84
CA ASN A 77 -16.04 -25.14 20.69
C ASN A 77 -14.76 -25.61 19.96
N LYS A 78 -14.48 -25.14 18.73
CA LYS A 78 -13.41 -25.69 17.87
C LYS A 78 -12.21 -24.77 17.62
N CYS A 79 -12.08 -23.64 18.31
CA CYS A 79 -10.86 -22.84 18.22
C CYS A 79 -9.70 -23.56 18.92
N ASN A 80 -8.82 -24.22 18.15
CA ASN A 80 -7.66 -24.94 18.67
C ASN A 80 -6.50 -23.99 18.97
N PHE A 81 -6.61 -23.25 20.06
CA PHE A 81 -5.55 -22.31 20.49
C PHE A 81 -4.22 -22.98 20.84
N LYS A 82 -4.19 -24.30 21.08
CA LYS A 82 -2.97 -25.01 21.48
C LYS A 82 -1.88 -24.95 20.42
N GLU A 83 -2.26 -24.97 19.14
CA GLU A 83 -1.29 -24.92 18.04
C GLU A 83 -0.66 -23.54 17.92
N ILE A 84 -1.47 -22.48 17.94
CA ILE A 84 -1.00 -21.08 17.91
C ILE A 84 -0.16 -20.77 19.17
N GLU A 85 -0.59 -21.22 20.34
CA GLU A 85 0.19 -21.07 21.57
C GLU A 85 1.48 -21.89 21.52
N SER A 86 1.51 -23.06 20.86
CA SER A 86 2.74 -23.84 20.71
C SER A 86 3.81 -23.11 19.88
N LEU A 87 3.40 -22.28 18.92
CA LEU A 87 4.31 -21.38 18.17
C LEU A 87 4.87 -20.27 19.07
N LEU A 88 4.17 -19.93 20.16
CA LEU A 88 4.48 -18.84 21.08
C LEU A 88 5.01 -19.30 22.44
N ARG A 89 5.23 -20.61 22.66
CA ARG A 89 5.95 -21.18 23.81
C ARG A 89 7.45 -20.89 23.73
N TYR A 90 7.77 -19.63 23.49
CA TYR A 90 9.10 -19.09 23.47
C TYR A 90 9.37 -18.40 24.80
N THR A 91 10.46 -18.79 25.44
CA THR A 91 10.99 -18.09 26.60
C THR A 91 12.10 -17.18 26.07
N SER A 92 11.88 -15.86 26.11
CA SER A 92 12.85 -14.88 25.64
C SER A 92 14.19 -15.06 26.35
N LEU A 93 15.28 -15.21 25.58
CA LEU A 93 16.65 -15.19 26.12
C LEU A 93 17.07 -13.78 26.57
N LYS A 94 16.35 -12.73 26.16
CA LYS A 94 16.65 -11.32 26.49
C LYS A 94 15.66 -10.75 27.50
N ASN A 95 16.21 -10.09 28.53
CA ASN A 95 15.45 -9.28 29.47
C ASN A 95 15.12 -7.92 28.86
N TYR A 96 13.83 -7.61 28.73
CA TYR A 96 13.37 -6.25 28.45
C TYR A 96 13.71 -5.35 29.65
N LYS A 97 14.85 -4.65 29.59
CA LYS A 97 15.18 -3.59 30.55
C LYS A 97 14.25 -2.37 30.36
N ASN A 98 14.33 -1.40 31.28
CA ASN A 98 13.61 -0.13 31.20
C ASN A 98 13.90 0.59 29.87
N ASP A 99 13.02 0.41 28.90
CA ASP A 99 13.01 1.06 27.60
C ASP A 99 11.96 2.19 27.62
N SER A 100 12.37 3.39 27.22
CA SER A 100 11.51 4.58 27.19
C SER A 100 10.59 4.63 25.97
N ARG A 101 10.82 3.77 24.95
CA ARG A 101 10.02 3.76 23.73
C ARG A 101 8.60 3.25 23.98
N PRO A 102 7.62 3.68 23.18
CA PRO A 102 6.24 3.22 23.28
C PRO A 102 6.17 1.71 23.16
N ARG A 103 5.29 1.13 23.97
CA ARG A 103 5.01 -0.29 24.00
C ARG A 103 3.51 -0.54 23.88
N PRO A 104 3.09 -1.68 23.35
CA PRO A 104 1.69 -2.09 23.37
C PRO A 104 1.17 -2.12 24.82
N THR A 105 0.11 -1.38 25.09
CA THR A 105 -0.68 -1.46 26.33
C THR A 105 -2.15 -1.51 25.97
N ILE A 106 -2.98 -2.03 26.88
CA ILE A 106 -4.43 -2.07 26.70
C ILE A 106 -4.95 -0.65 26.41
N GLU A 107 -4.60 0.33 27.25
CA GLU A 107 -5.02 1.72 27.06
C GLU A 107 -4.63 2.29 25.69
N ARG A 108 -3.38 2.06 25.26
CA ARG A 108 -2.87 2.56 23.98
C ARG A 108 -3.59 1.91 22.80
N LEU A 109 -3.87 0.62 22.87
CA LEU A 109 -4.64 -0.10 21.86
C LEU A 109 -6.12 0.31 21.86
N HIS A 110 -6.74 0.55 23.01
CA HIS A 110 -8.11 1.09 23.08
C HIS A 110 -8.22 2.44 22.36
N LYS A 111 -7.30 3.37 22.64
CA LYS A 111 -7.23 4.67 21.96
C LYS A 111 -7.11 4.50 20.44
N LEU A 112 -6.23 3.61 19.99
CA LEU A 112 -6.09 3.29 18.58
C LEU A 112 -7.37 2.71 17.98
N PHE A 113 -7.97 1.72 18.62
CA PHE A 113 -9.15 1.04 18.10
C PHE A 113 -10.37 1.95 18.07
N GLN A 114 -10.49 2.91 18.99
CA GLN A 114 -11.52 3.95 18.92
C GLN A 114 -11.37 4.83 17.66
N ILE A 115 -10.14 5.22 17.29
CA ILE A 115 -9.88 5.93 16.03
C ILE A 115 -10.27 5.07 14.81
N LEU A 116 -9.97 3.77 14.87
CA LEU A 116 -10.29 2.85 13.78
C LEU A 116 -11.80 2.64 13.63
N ILE A 117 -12.54 2.45 14.73
CA ILE A 117 -14.01 2.33 14.71
C ILE A 117 -14.64 3.59 14.13
N SER A 118 -14.23 4.78 14.61
CA SER A 118 -14.85 6.04 14.17
C SER A 118 -14.64 6.32 12.67
N SER A 119 -13.67 5.64 12.05
CA SER A 119 -13.37 5.73 10.63
C SER A 119 -14.07 4.66 9.77
N GLU A 120 -14.70 3.64 10.37
CA GLU A 120 -15.25 2.49 9.64
C GLU A 120 -16.41 2.84 8.71
N ASP A 121 -17.30 3.71 9.15
CA ASP A 121 -18.42 4.14 8.32
C ASP A 121 -17.98 5.04 7.18
N LYS A 122 -17.02 5.94 7.46
CA LYS A 122 -16.43 6.83 6.46
C LYS A 122 -15.78 6.06 5.31
N TYR A 123 -15.13 4.93 5.60
CA TYR A 123 -14.37 4.14 4.63
C TYR A 123 -14.99 2.77 4.33
N ARG A 124 -16.28 2.59 4.62
CA ARG A 124 -16.99 1.30 4.56
C ARG A 124 -16.80 0.56 3.23
N GLU A 125 -17.04 1.23 2.10
CA GLU A 125 -16.97 0.59 0.78
C GLU A 125 -15.53 0.21 0.41
N ILE A 126 -14.54 1.03 0.77
CA ILE A 126 -13.14 0.69 0.57
C ILE A 126 -12.74 -0.50 1.43
N PHE A 127 -13.16 -0.55 2.70
CA PHE A 127 -12.87 -1.67 3.58
C PHE A 127 -13.49 -2.96 3.07
N LYS A 128 -14.72 -2.90 2.57
CA LYS A 128 -15.39 -4.04 1.92
C LYS A 128 -14.61 -4.52 0.69
N TYR A 129 -14.22 -3.61 -0.21
CA TYR A 129 -13.40 -3.93 -1.39
C TYR A 129 -12.06 -4.59 -1.02
N LEU A 130 -11.37 -4.02 -0.03
CA LEU A 130 -10.06 -4.48 0.45
C LEU A 130 -10.12 -5.69 1.40
N GLY A 131 -11.32 -6.19 1.72
CA GLY A 131 -11.50 -7.29 2.69
C GLY A 131 -10.98 -6.94 4.09
N ILE A 132 -10.98 -5.65 4.44
CA ILE A 132 -10.62 -5.17 5.78
C ILE A 132 -11.80 -5.41 6.71
N PHE A 133 -11.54 -6.06 7.83
CA PHE A 133 -12.57 -6.30 8.83
C PHE A 133 -13.01 -5.00 9.52
N ARG A 134 -14.26 -4.97 9.96
CA ARG A 134 -14.79 -3.90 10.81
C ARG A 134 -14.89 -4.41 12.23
N PHE A 135 -14.48 -3.62 13.22
CA PHE A 135 -14.71 -3.90 14.61
C PHE A 135 -16.22 -3.86 14.89
N SER A 136 -16.90 -2.79 14.51
CA SER A 136 -18.36 -2.62 14.70
C SER A 136 -19.22 -3.80 14.23
N ASP A 137 -18.68 -4.62 13.32
CA ASP A 137 -19.35 -5.76 12.76
C ASP A 137 -18.39 -6.95 12.54
N ILE A 138 -17.54 -7.22 13.54
CA ILE A 138 -16.43 -8.17 13.38
C ILE A 138 -16.92 -9.59 13.10
N HIS A 139 -18.03 -9.98 13.73
CA HIS A 139 -18.62 -11.30 13.52
C HIS A 139 -19.15 -11.45 12.11
N ASN A 140 -19.97 -10.53 11.59
CA ASN A 140 -20.47 -10.68 10.22
C ASN A 140 -19.40 -10.42 9.17
N THR A 141 -18.38 -9.61 9.50
CA THR A 141 -17.29 -9.35 8.55
C THR A 141 -16.32 -10.52 8.44
N LEU A 142 -16.01 -11.26 9.52
CA LEU A 142 -15.02 -12.35 9.49
C LEU A 142 -15.63 -13.75 9.40
N ARG A 143 -16.80 -13.99 10.00
CA ARG A 143 -17.42 -15.33 10.05
C ARG A 143 -17.65 -15.96 8.67
N PRO A 144 -18.11 -15.23 7.63
CA PRO A 144 -18.27 -15.82 6.30
C PRO A 144 -16.94 -16.33 5.73
N TYR A 145 -15.84 -15.62 5.97
CA TYR A 145 -14.52 -16.00 5.48
C TYR A 145 -13.87 -17.11 6.31
N ALA A 146 -14.22 -17.21 7.59
CA ALA A 146 -13.71 -18.26 8.48
C ALA A 146 -14.05 -19.67 7.98
N ASN A 147 -15.14 -19.84 7.22
CA ASN A 147 -15.51 -21.12 6.64
C ASN A 147 -14.71 -21.46 5.37
N ASN A 148 -14.05 -20.49 4.74
CA ASN A 148 -13.39 -20.70 3.45
C ASN A 148 -12.05 -21.43 3.59
N THR A 149 -11.31 -21.19 4.68
CA THR A 149 -9.99 -21.82 4.91
C THR A 149 -9.70 -21.94 6.40
N GLU A 150 -8.94 -22.95 6.79
CA GLU A 150 -8.41 -23.11 8.16
C GLU A 150 -7.65 -21.86 8.64
N ARG A 151 -6.89 -21.23 7.74
CA ARG A 151 -6.17 -19.98 8.03
C ARG A 151 -7.11 -18.86 8.45
N LEU A 152 -8.19 -18.63 7.70
CA LEU A 152 -9.18 -17.58 8.01
C LEU A 152 -9.96 -17.91 9.28
N TYR A 153 -10.25 -19.19 9.52
CA TYR A 153 -10.83 -19.67 10.78
C TYR A 153 -9.93 -19.34 11.97
N ASN A 154 -8.64 -19.62 11.88
CA ASN A 154 -7.67 -19.33 12.93
C ASN A 154 -7.56 -17.83 13.22
N ILE A 155 -7.60 -16.99 12.18
CA ILE A 155 -7.62 -15.53 12.34
C ILE A 155 -8.89 -15.10 13.09
N TYR A 156 -10.06 -15.61 12.70
CA TYR A 156 -11.32 -15.32 13.39
C TYR A 156 -11.28 -15.73 14.87
N CYS A 157 -10.77 -16.92 15.18
CA CYS A 157 -10.60 -17.38 16.57
C CYS A 157 -9.69 -16.46 17.39
N MET A 158 -8.62 -15.94 16.80
CA MET A 158 -7.71 -15.00 17.49
C MET A 158 -8.40 -13.66 17.78
N PHE A 159 -9.24 -13.17 16.86
CA PHE A 159 -10.09 -12.01 17.15
C PHE A 159 -11.01 -12.29 18.33
N GLN A 160 -11.78 -13.38 18.30
CA GLN A 160 -12.70 -13.73 19.40
C GLN A 160 -12.01 -13.86 20.76
N ARG A 161 -10.75 -14.31 20.78
CA ARG A 161 -9.99 -14.48 22.02
C ARG A 161 -9.47 -13.17 22.58
N TYR A 162 -8.99 -12.27 21.73
CA TYR A 162 -8.21 -11.11 22.16
C TYR A 162 -9.00 -9.81 22.13
N ILE A 163 -10.02 -9.73 21.29
CA ILE A 163 -10.78 -8.51 21.03
C ILE A 163 -12.27 -8.87 21.02
N THR A 164 -12.98 -8.44 22.04
CA THR A 164 -14.44 -8.58 22.12
C THR A 164 -15.10 -7.23 21.99
N ILE A 165 -16.34 -7.20 21.52
CA ILE A 165 -17.10 -5.97 21.32
C ILE A 165 -18.44 -6.21 21.96
N SER A 166 -18.73 -5.42 22.98
CA SER A 166 -20.00 -5.50 23.70
C SER A 166 -21.13 -4.87 22.89
N ASP A 167 -22.37 -5.14 23.30
CA ASP A 167 -23.58 -4.69 22.60
C ASP A 167 -23.71 -3.17 22.50
N ASN A 168 -23.04 -2.41 23.38
CA ASN A 168 -23.00 -0.95 23.33
C ASN A 168 -21.87 -0.39 22.44
N GLY A 169 -21.15 -1.25 21.72
CA GLY A 169 -20.04 -0.88 20.84
C GLY A 169 -18.70 -0.66 21.56
N HIS A 170 -18.60 -0.93 22.87
CA HIS A 170 -17.33 -0.88 23.58
C HIS A 170 -16.45 -2.08 23.19
N ILE A 171 -15.25 -1.80 22.70
CA ILE A 171 -14.24 -2.84 22.46
C ILE A 171 -13.55 -3.15 23.79
N ASP A 172 -13.45 -4.41 24.14
CA ASP A 172 -12.63 -4.93 25.22
C ASP A 172 -11.40 -5.66 24.67
N ILE A 173 -10.25 -5.39 25.27
CA ILE A 173 -8.97 -6.00 24.89
C ILE A 173 -8.49 -6.93 26.00
N ALA A 174 -8.39 -8.22 25.71
CA ALA A 174 -7.95 -9.20 26.69
C ALA A 174 -6.47 -8.98 27.09
N PRO A 175 -6.10 -9.06 28.37
CA PRO A 175 -4.69 -8.96 28.81
C PRO A 175 -3.75 -9.96 28.13
N SER A 176 -4.27 -11.14 27.77
CA SER A 176 -3.52 -12.16 27.02
C SER A 176 -3.10 -11.69 25.62
N PHE A 177 -3.74 -10.65 25.06
CA PHE A 177 -3.30 -10.05 23.80
C PHE A 177 -1.95 -9.34 23.97
N ILE A 178 -1.75 -8.62 25.08
CA ILE A 178 -0.47 -7.98 25.38
C ILE A 178 0.63 -9.04 25.55
N GLN A 179 0.32 -10.17 26.18
CA GLN A 179 1.24 -11.30 26.27
C GLN A 179 1.58 -11.89 24.90
N TYR A 180 0.59 -12.06 24.02
CA TYR A 180 0.79 -12.48 22.64
C TYR A 180 1.73 -11.53 21.88
N LEU A 181 1.47 -10.22 21.92
CA LEU A 181 2.31 -9.22 21.26
C LEU A 181 3.74 -9.22 21.80
N LYS A 182 3.91 -9.42 23.12
CA LYS A 182 5.21 -9.56 23.75
C LYS A 182 5.96 -10.78 23.21
N GLN A 183 5.30 -11.94 23.14
CA GLN A 183 5.89 -13.19 22.63
C GLN A 183 6.31 -13.06 21.16
N VAL A 184 5.44 -12.51 20.30
CA VAL A 184 5.77 -12.24 18.89
C VAL A 184 6.95 -11.29 18.79
N SER A 185 7.01 -10.25 19.61
CA SER A 185 8.13 -9.30 19.62
C SER A 185 9.43 -9.90 20.16
N SER A 186 9.34 -10.82 21.11
CA SER A 186 10.50 -11.56 21.63
C SER A 186 11.09 -12.48 20.57
N TYR A 187 10.24 -13.11 19.76
CA TYR A 187 10.68 -13.90 18.61
C TYR A 187 11.54 -13.07 17.64
N LEU A 188 11.16 -11.80 17.40
CA LEU A 188 11.93 -10.89 16.54
C LEU A 188 13.31 -10.55 17.10
N SER A 189 13.39 -10.39 18.42
CA SER A 189 14.58 -9.89 19.11
C SER A 189 15.69 -10.94 19.26
N ASP A 190 15.37 -12.23 19.13
CA ASP A 190 16.32 -13.33 19.32
C ASP A 190 17.27 -13.52 18.13
N GLY A 191 17.03 -12.83 17.02
CA GLY A 191 17.98 -12.82 15.92
C GLY A 191 18.29 -14.20 15.36
N TYR A 192 17.34 -15.14 15.49
CA TYR A 192 17.44 -16.50 14.96
C TYR A 192 18.56 -17.35 15.60
N ASN A 193 19.00 -16.98 16.81
CA ASN A 193 20.07 -17.71 17.50
C ASN A 193 19.56 -18.99 18.18
N SER A 194 18.26 -19.14 18.40
CA SER A 194 17.69 -20.37 18.94
C SER A 194 17.30 -21.36 17.84
N GLN A 195 17.70 -22.62 18.00
CA GLN A 195 17.20 -23.75 17.21
C GLN A 195 15.73 -23.97 17.56
N HIS A 196 14.85 -23.19 16.95
CA HIS A 196 13.43 -23.30 17.15
C HIS A 196 12.93 -24.68 16.69
N LEU A 197 12.24 -25.41 17.57
CA LEU A 197 11.64 -26.71 17.26
C LEU A 197 10.74 -26.70 16.00
N GLN A 198 10.16 -25.55 15.66
CA GLN A 198 9.31 -25.39 14.48
C GLN A 198 10.08 -25.23 13.18
N TRP A 199 11.31 -24.70 13.21
CA TRP A 199 12.16 -24.66 12.00
C TRP A 199 12.51 -26.05 11.50
N ASN A 200 12.55 -27.03 12.41
CA ASN A 200 12.80 -28.43 12.08
C ASN A 200 11.51 -29.22 11.76
N LYS A 201 10.33 -28.67 12.07
CA LYS A 201 9.03 -29.34 11.85
C LYS A 201 8.30 -28.83 10.62
N THR A 202 8.37 -27.53 10.33
CA THR A 202 7.75 -26.93 9.14
C THR A 202 8.69 -27.11 7.97
N SER A 203 8.33 -27.99 7.03
CA SER A 203 9.07 -28.08 5.78
C SER A 203 8.89 -26.78 5.01
N ILE A 204 9.98 -26.23 4.47
CA ILE A 204 9.89 -25.03 3.63
C ILE A 204 8.98 -25.23 2.42
N ASN A 205 8.83 -26.48 1.97
CA ASN A 205 7.96 -26.86 0.87
C ASN A 205 6.47 -26.71 1.22
N ASP A 206 6.12 -26.66 2.51
CA ASP A 206 4.75 -26.47 2.99
C ASP A 206 4.39 -24.98 3.08
N ILE A 207 5.37 -24.08 3.00
CA ILE A 207 5.15 -22.63 3.07
C ILE A 207 4.76 -22.12 1.70
N GLN A 208 3.56 -21.57 1.59
CA GLN A 208 3.09 -20.93 0.36
C GLN A 208 4.09 -19.86 -0.09
N LYS A 209 4.64 -20.07 -1.28
CA LYS A 209 5.58 -19.14 -1.91
C LYS A 209 4.91 -17.76 -2.09
N PRO A 210 5.58 -16.66 -1.73
CA PRO A 210 5.00 -15.34 -1.82
C PRO A 210 4.86 -14.89 -3.27
N VAL A 211 3.89 -14.01 -3.52
CA VAL A 211 3.76 -13.30 -4.80
C VAL A 211 4.55 -12.00 -4.74
N VAL A 212 5.36 -11.73 -5.75
CA VAL A 212 6.13 -10.48 -5.86
C VAL A 212 5.22 -9.39 -6.38
N ILE A 213 5.10 -8.29 -5.64
CA ILE A 213 4.23 -7.15 -5.93
C ILE A 213 5.09 -5.95 -6.25
N LEU A 214 4.82 -5.34 -7.40
CA LEU A 214 5.39 -4.07 -7.84
C LEU A 214 4.25 -3.10 -8.15
N ALA A 215 4.52 -1.80 -8.15
CA ALA A 215 3.57 -0.80 -8.61
C ALA A 215 4.29 0.32 -9.36
N ALA A 216 3.75 0.76 -10.50
CA ALA A 216 4.39 1.76 -11.34
C ALA A 216 3.39 2.62 -12.09
N ASN A 217 3.77 3.88 -12.32
CA ASN A 217 3.15 4.74 -13.33
C ASN A 217 4.13 4.97 -14.49
N THR A 218 3.72 5.78 -15.47
CA THR A 218 4.53 6.11 -16.64
C THR A 218 5.94 6.62 -16.29
N HIS A 219 6.06 7.45 -15.24
CA HIS A 219 7.34 8.02 -14.82
C HIS A 219 8.31 6.97 -14.26
N PHE A 220 7.80 6.01 -13.49
CA PHE A 220 8.60 4.95 -12.86
C PHE A 220 8.81 3.72 -13.76
N TYR A 221 8.34 3.73 -15.01
CA TYR A 221 8.44 2.59 -15.92
C TYR A 221 9.88 2.13 -16.23
N PRO A 222 10.88 3.02 -16.45
CA PRO A 222 12.26 2.57 -16.65
C PRO A 222 12.86 1.87 -15.42
N MET A 223 12.41 2.25 -14.22
CA MET A 223 12.81 1.57 -12.97
C MET A 223 12.09 0.23 -12.83
N LEU A 224 10.82 0.14 -13.23
CA LEU A 224 10.09 -1.13 -13.30
C LEU A 224 10.85 -2.12 -14.18
N GLN A 225 11.26 -1.70 -15.38
CA GLN A 225 12.09 -2.48 -16.30
C GLN A 225 13.38 -3.01 -15.65
N ALA A 226 14.12 -2.13 -14.97
CA ALA A 226 15.34 -2.53 -14.29
C ALA A 226 15.11 -3.47 -13.09
N SER A 227 14.01 -3.32 -12.36
CA SER A 227 13.62 -4.27 -11.31
C SER A 227 13.28 -5.64 -11.91
N MET A 228 12.49 -5.64 -12.98
CA MET A 228 12.07 -6.85 -13.71
C MET A 228 13.24 -7.66 -14.25
N ARG A 229 14.35 -7.02 -14.64
CA ARG A 229 15.61 -7.71 -14.97
C ARG A 229 16.11 -8.58 -13.83
N THR A 230 16.20 -8.03 -12.62
CA THR A 230 16.66 -8.80 -11.45
C THR A 230 15.64 -9.84 -11.00
N ILE A 231 14.35 -9.56 -11.14
CA ILE A 231 13.26 -10.52 -10.88
C ILE A 231 13.33 -11.70 -11.86
N ASN A 232 13.64 -11.48 -13.13
CA ASN A 232 13.81 -12.55 -14.12
C ASN A 232 15.14 -13.30 -13.94
N GLN A 233 16.17 -12.63 -13.40
CA GLN A 233 17.44 -13.28 -13.10
C GLN A 233 17.33 -14.20 -11.87
N TYR A 234 16.76 -13.70 -10.77
CA TYR A 234 16.79 -14.39 -9.48
C TYR A 234 15.46 -15.04 -9.09
N LEU A 235 14.31 -14.55 -9.56
CA LEU A 235 12.98 -14.96 -9.10
C LEU A 235 12.14 -15.61 -10.21
N LYS A 236 12.76 -16.44 -11.06
CA LYS A 236 12.11 -17.08 -12.23
C LYS A 236 10.80 -17.80 -11.88
N ASP A 237 10.81 -18.54 -10.77
CA ASP A 237 9.69 -19.37 -10.33
C ASP A 237 8.68 -18.64 -9.43
N TYR A 238 8.76 -17.32 -9.29
CA TYR A 238 7.82 -16.54 -8.49
C TYR A 238 6.70 -15.99 -9.37
N LYS A 239 5.48 -15.91 -8.86
CA LYS A 239 4.43 -15.12 -9.52
C LYS A 239 4.72 -13.64 -9.31
N VAL A 240 4.52 -12.84 -10.35
CA VAL A 240 4.73 -11.38 -10.29
C VAL A 240 3.42 -10.68 -10.58
N VAL A 241 3.10 -9.65 -9.80
CA VAL A 241 1.93 -8.81 -9.97
C VAL A 241 2.41 -7.36 -10.05
N ILE A 242 1.95 -6.65 -11.07
CA ILE A 242 2.27 -5.24 -11.28
C ILE A 242 0.98 -4.45 -11.14
N TYR A 243 0.93 -3.57 -10.15
CA TYR A 243 -0.15 -2.60 -10.02
C TYR A 243 0.11 -1.42 -10.94
N ASP A 244 -0.81 -1.21 -11.87
CA ASP A 244 -0.81 -0.09 -12.80
C ASP A 244 -1.36 1.16 -12.10
N LEU A 245 -0.47 2.11 -11.83
CA LEU A 245 -0.75 3.43 -11.25
C LEU A 245 -0.91 4.53 -12.31
N GLY A 246 -0.99 4.17 -13.60
CA GLY A 246 -1.04 5.10 -14.74
C GLY A 246 0.11 4.89 -15.73
N LEU A 247 0.32 3.66 -16.17
CA LEU A 247 1.12 3.29 -17.34
C LEU A 247 0.43 3.77 -18.62
N SER A 248 1.21 4.15 -19.63
CA SER A 248 0.64 4.41 -20.95
C SER A 248 0.22 3.11 -21.63
N SER A 249 -0.70 3.17 -22.61
CA SER A 249 -1.13 1.98 -23.35
C SER A 249 0.03 1.23 -24.00
N ILE A 250 1.06 1.95 -24.45
CA ILE A 250 2.29 1.36 -25.01
C ILE A 250 3.05 0.59 -23.93
N GLN A 251 3.26 1.20 -22.76
CA GLN A 251 3.97 0.55 -21.64
C GLN A 251 3.21 -0.66 -21.11
N LEU A 252 1.88 -0.57 -21.02
CA LEU A 252 1.03 -1.69 -20.62
C LEU A 252 1.18 -2.86 -21.59
N ASN A 253 1.04 -2.61 -22.90
CA ASN A 253 1.19 -3.65 -23.92
C ASN A 253 2.59 -4.26 -23.90
N MET A 254 3.64 -3.44 -23.81
CA MET A 254 5.01 -3.92 -23.69
C MET A 254 5.24 -4.77 -22.44
N THR A 255 4.62 -4.43 -21.30
CA THR A 255 4.73 -5.22 -20.08
C THR A 255 4.05 -6.58 -20.24
N GLN A 256 2.88 -6.61 -20.88
CA GLN A 256 2.12 -7.84 -21.13
C GLN A 256 2.86 -8.76 -22.12
N GLU A 257 3.37 -8.22 -23.22
CA GLU A 257 4.08 -8.97 -24.25
C GLU A 257 5.43 -9.54 -23.81
N ASN A 258 6.07 -8.96 -22.79
CA ASN A 258 7.41 -9.33 -22.35
C ASN A 258 7.46 -9.95 -20.95
N CYS A 259 6.31 -10.26 -20.35
CA CYS A 259 6.25 -10.98 -19.08
C CYS A 259 5.05 -11.93 -19.00
N ASP A 260 5.24 -13.14 -19.53
CA ASP A 260 4.19 -14.17 -19.59
C ASP A 260 3.65 -14.60 -18.21
N ARG A 261 4.44 -14.43 -17.15
CA ARG A 261 4.05 -14.77 -15.76
C ARG A 261 3.55 -13.58 -14.94
N CYS A 262 3.51 -12.38 -15.53
CA CYS A 262 3.05 -11.17 -14.84
C CYS A 262 1.52 -11.08 -14.90
N VAL A 263 0.92 -10.73 -13.78
CA VAL A 263 -0.47 -10.28 -13.73
C VAL A 263 -0.48 -8.77 -13.54
N ILE A 264 -1.15 -8.04 -14.42
CA ILE A 264 -1.29 -6.59 -14.27
C ILE A 264 -2.65 -6.28 -13.66
N ILE A 265 -2.65 -5.47 -12.59
CA ILE A 265 -3.86 -5.06 -11.88
C ILE A 265 -3.96 -3.54 -11.95
N LYS A 266 -5.05 -3.02 -12.54
CA LYS A 266 -5.32 -1.58 -12.53
C LYS A 266 -5.66 -1.10 -11.12
N PHE A 267 -4.99 -0.06 -10.65
CA PHE A 267 -5.31 0.52 -9.34
C PHE A 267 -6.68 1.24 -9.39
N PRO A 268 -7.58 1.01 -8.42
CA PRO A 268 -8.94 1.54 -8.41
C PRO A 268 -8.99 3.01 -7.96
N PHE A 269 -8.39 3.91 -8.75
CA PHE A 269 -8.35 5.34 -8.42
C PHE A 269 -9.75 5.94 -8.30
N HIS A 270 -10.66 5.56 -9.20
CA HIS A 270 -12.01 6.10 -9.24
C HIS A 270 -12.76 5.82 -7.93
N GLU A 271 -12.64 4.61 -7.40
CA GLU A 271 -13.30 4.18 -6.18
C GLU A 271 -12.71 4.90 -4.96
N VAL A 272 -11.38 4.99 -4.88
CA VAL A 272 -10.69 5.53 -3.71
C VAL A 272 -10.78 7.05 -3.62
N GLU A 273 -10.71 7.75 -4.76
CA GLU A 273 -10.67 9.22 -4.80
C GLU A 273 -11.99 9.86 -4.35
N THR A 274 -13.10 9.14 -4.42
CA THR A 274 -14.41 9.64 -3.94
C THR A 274 -14.41 10.00 -2.45
N VAL A 275 -13.60 9.30 -1.64
CA VAL A 275 -13.51 9.51 -0.19
C VAL A 275 -12.12 9.91 0.29
N ALA A 276 -11.09 9.70 -0.53
CA ALA A 276 -9.70 10.05 -0.23
C ALA A 276 -8.98 10.61 -1.48
N PRO A 277 -9.32 11.83 -1.95
CA PRO A 277 -8.79 12.41 -3.19
C PRO A 277 -7.25 12.52 -3.23
N HIS A 278 -6.61 12.68 -2.06
CA HIS A 278 -5.15 12.80 -1.96
C HIS A 278 -4.40 11.55 -2.38
N VAL A 279 -5.06 10.37 -2.43
CA VAL A 279 -4.44 9.10 -2.87
C VAL A 279 -3.95 9.19 -4.32
N ARG A 280 -4.58 10.03 -5.15
CA ARG A 280 -4.15 10.31 -6.53
C ARG A 280 -2.79 10.97 -6.62
N MET A 281 -2.37 11.69 -5.57
CA MET A 281 -1.06 12.31 -5.49
C MET A 281 -0.03 11.22 -5.16
N LEU A 282 0.49 10.56 -6.20
CA LEU A 282 1.38 9.40 -6.06
C LEU A 282 2.64 9.67 -5.21
N GLY A 283 3.12 10.91 -5.19
CA GLY A 283 4.27 11.33 -4.37
C GLY A 283 4.03 11.29 -2.85
N SER A 284 2.76 11.17 -2.42
CA SER A 284 2.41 10.93 -1.02
C SER A 284 2.47 9.46 -0.63
N PHE A 285 2.61 8.53 -1.58
CA PHE A 285 2.59 7.09 -1.32
C PHE A 285 1.35 6.56 -0.56
N ALA A 286 0.28 7.35 -0.42
CA ALA A 286 -0.96 6.93 0.23
C ALA A 286 -1.66 5.75 -0.47
N TRP A 287 -1.38 5.55 -1.76
CA TRP A 287 -1.84 4.37 -2.51
C TRP A 287 -1.15 3.06 -2.08
N LYS A 288 0.05 3.13 -1.49
CA LYS A 288 0.88 1.94 -1.24
C LYS A 288 0.27 0.99 -0.20
N PRO A 289 -0.22 1.46 0.97
CA PRO A 289 -0.88 0.58 1.93
C PRO A 289 -2.11 -0.12 1.33
N ILE A 290 -2.83 0.58 0.44
CA ILE A 290 -3.99 0.05 -0.28
C ILE A 290 -3.58 -1.07 -1.24
N VAL A 291 -2.52 -0.87 -2.03
CA VAL A 291 -1.94 -1.92 -2.90
C VAL A 291 -1.50 -3.14 -2.10
N ILE A 292 -0.79 -2.93 -0.99
CA ILE A 292 -0.30 -4.00 -0.13
C ILE A 292 -1.47 -4.80 0.45
N GLN A 293 -2.52 -4.13 0.94
CA GLN A 293 -3.71 -4.80 1.45
C GLN A 293 -4.48 -5.56 0.35
N ASP A 294 -4.71 -4.97 -0.83
CA ASP A 294 -5.40 -5.67 -1.92
C ASP A 294 -4.61 -6.89 -2.38
N ALA A 295 -3.28 -6.77 -2.50
CA ALA A 295 -2.41 -7.89 -2.81
C ALA A 295 -2.44 -8.97 -1.73
N LEU A 296 -2.39 -8.58 -0.45
CA LEU A 296 -2.45 -9.53 0.65
C LEU A 296 -3.77 -10.30 0.66
N ARG A 297 -4.90 -9.62 0.44
CA ARG A 297 -6.22 -10.26 0.32
C ARG A 297 -6.26 -11.28 -0.82
N ARG A 298 -5.64 -10.97 -1.97
CA ARG A 298 -5.66 -11.83 -3.17
C ARG A 298 -4.74 -13.04 -3.05
N PHE A 299 -3.59 -12.90 -2.38
CA PHE A 299 -2.51 -13.88 -2.48
C PHE A 299 -2.10 -14.50 -1.14
N GLY A 300 -2.50 -13.91 -0.02
CA GLY A 300 -2.21 -14.40 1.34
C GLY A 300 -0.77 -14.22 1.79
N SER A 301 0.23 -14.29 0.90
CA SER A 301 1.64 -14.04 1.22
C SER A 301 2.30 -13.28 0.07
N ILE A 302 2.93 -12.15 0.37
CA ILE A 302 3.48 -11.24 -0.63
C ILE A 302 4.87 -10.72 -0.25
N ILE A 303 5.65 -10.40 -1.28
CA ILE A 303 6.83 -9.54 -1.18
C ILE A 303 6.53 -8.29 -2.00
N TYR A 304 6.34 -7.15 -1.33
CA TYR A 304 6.21 -5.87 -1.99
C TYR A 304 7.59 -5.24 -2.20
N GLY A 305 7.85 -4.76 -3.41
CA GLY A 305 9.02 -3.95 -3.72
C GLY A 305 8.64 -2.70 -4.51
N ASP A 306 9.22 -1.56 -4.15
CA ASP A 306 9.23 -0.40 -5.04
C ASP A 306 10.01 -0.77 -6.31
N THR A 307 9.73 -0.08 -7.42
CA THR A 307 10.46 -0.27 -8.69
C THR A 307 11.97 0.03 -8.59
N SER A 308 12.40 0.68 -7.52
CA SER A 308 13.83 0.89 -7.21
C SER A 308 14.52 -0.33 -6.59
N VAL A 309 13.78 -1.38 -6.21
CA VAL A 309 14.35 -2.60 -5.60
C VAL A 309 15.02 -3.47 -6.67
N ARG A 310 16.22 -3.96 -6.35
CA ARG A 310 17.00 -4.94 -7.13
C ARG A 310 17.20 -6.18 -6.30
N TYR A 311 16.76 -7.32 -6.81
CA TYR A 311 16.85 -8.61 -6.13
C TYR A 311 18.23 -9.24 -6.36
N LYS A 312 18.74 -9.98 -5.37
CA LYS A 312 20.07 -10.62 -5.39
C LYS A 312 20.03 -12.13 -5.17
N THR A 313 18.89 -12.67 -4.73
CA THR A 313 18.72 -14.08 -4.40
C THR A 313 17.28 -14.53 -4.59
N SER A 314 17.09 -15.84 -4.76
CA SER A 314 15.80 -16.53 -4.76
C SER A 314 15.38 -17.04 -3.38
N ASN A 315 16.30 -17.02 -2.42
CA ASN A 315 16.11 -17.61 -1.10
C ASN A 315 15.47 -16.61 -0.13
N PHE A 316 14.14 -16.70 0.01
CA PHE A 316 13.39 -15.97 1.04
C PHE A 316 13.01 -16.86 2.22
N ASN A 317 13.54 -18.08 2.34
CA ASN A 317 13.01 -19.09 3.26
C ASN A 317 12.92 -18.58 4.70
N ARG A 318 13.99 -17.93 5.17
CA ARG A 318 14.08 -17.29 6.48
C ARG A 318 13.03 -16.19 6.67
N LEU A 319 12.84 -15.36 5.64
CA LEU A 319 11.83 -14.29 5.67
C LEU A 319 10.41 -14.84 5.70
N LEU A 320 10.16 -15.96 5.04
CA LEU A 320 8.85 -16.59 4.98
C LEU A 320 8.48 -17.27 6.29
N ILE A 321 9.40 -18.05 6.87
CA ILE A 321 9.20 -18.68 8.19
C ILE A 321 8.88 -17.61 9.24
N ASP A 322 9.63 -16.52 9.25
CA ASP A 322 9.40 -15.43 10.17
C ASP A 322 8.02 -14.79 10.00
N ASN A 323 7.62 -14.52 8.76
CA ASN A 323 6.33 -13.91 8.48
C ASN A 323 5.13 -14.80 8.81
N LEU A 324 5.29 -16.12 8.90
CA LEU A 324 4.21 -16.97 9.43
C LEU A 324 3.84 -16.55 10.86
N ILE A 325 4.83 -16.18 11.67
CA ILE A 325 4.64 -15.79 13.07
C ILE A 325 4.30 -14.30 13.17
N ARG A 326 5.12 -13.42 12.57
CA ARG A 326 4.98 -11.96 12.74
C ARG A 326 4.02 -11.28 11.77
N GLY A 327 3.76 -11.89 10.61
CA GLY A 327 2.89 -11.36 9.57
C GLY A 327 3.42 -10.16 8.79
N PHE A 328 4.40 -9.42 9.31
CA PHE A 328 4.91 -8.20 8.69
C PHE A 328 6.43 -8.03 8.91
N SER A 329 7.16 -7.74 7.85
CA SER A 329 8.61 -7.51 7.86
C SER A 329 8.99 -6.28 7.07
N CYS A 330 9.91 -5.49 7.63
CA CYS A 330 10.55 -4.35 6.97
C CYS A 330 12.00 -4.21 7.46
N ARG A 331 12.75 -3.30 6.84
CA ARG A 331 14.11 -2.92 7.27
C ARG A 331 14.09 -1.55 7.92
N GLU A 332 14.75 -1.43 9.04
CA GLU A 332 15.02 -0.15 9.69
C GLU A 332 16.16 0.60 8.99
N LEU A 333 16.09 1.93 9.05
CA LEU A 333 17.14 2.85 8.63
C LEU A 333 17.77 3.50 9.86
N PRO A 334 18.87 2.92 10.40
CA PRO A 334 19.59 3.54 11.49
C PRO A 334 19.95 5.00 11.19
N SER A 335 19.99 5.81 12.25
CA SER A 335 20.27 7.26 12.20
C SER A 335 19.20 8.15 11.56
N HIS A 336 18.04 7.60 11.16
CA HIS A 336 16.91 8.37 10.67
C HIS A 336 15.74 8.25 11.65
N TYR A 337 15.55 9.23 12.54
CA TYR A 337 14.51 9.17 13.58
C TYR A 337 13.13 9.52 13.05
N VAL A 338 12.10 8.75 13.43
CA VAL A 338 10.70 8.97 13.03
C VAL A 338 10.24 10.38 13.37
N SER A 339 10.61 10.86 14.56
CA SER A 339 10.31 12.22 15.04
C SER A 339 10.84 13.33 14.11
N CYS A 340 11.94 13.10 13.40
CA CYS A 340 12.52 14.07 12.46
C CYS A 340 11.90 14.03 11.06
N TYR A 341 11.27 12.91 10.70
CA TYR A 341 10.73 12.66 9.36
C TYR A 341 9.21 12.58 9.34
N THR A 342 8.54 13.01 10.42
CA THR A 342 7.09 12.93 10.57
C THR A 342 6.54 14.23 11.10
N LEU A 343 5.51 14.76 10.44
CA LEU A 343 4.86 15.99 10.88
C LEU A 343 3.98 15.72 12.11
N SER A 344 3.85 16.73 12.98
CA SER A 344 3.09 16.67 14.22
C SER A 344 1.67 16.15 14.03
N LYS A 345 1.01 16.54 12.93
CA LYS A 345 -0.38 16.17 12.64
C LYS A 345 -0.58 14.66 12.50
N THR A 346 0.39 13.94 11.93
CA THR A 346 0.36 12.46 11.90
C THR A 346 0.37 11.89 13.32
N PHE A 347 1.22 12.39 14.23
CA PHE A 347 1.23 11.93 15.63
C PHE A 347 -0.09 12.24 16.34
N THR A 348 -0.63 13.45 16.13
CA THR A 348 -1.91 13.86 16.70
C THR A 348 -3.07 13.01 16.21
N TRP A 349 -3.05 12.56 14.94
CA TRP A 349 -4.05 11.62 14.43
C TRP A 349 -4.06 10.31 15.22
N PHE A 350 -2.89 9.83 15.65
CA PHE A 350 -2.74 8.67 16.53
C PHE A 350 -2.98 8.98 18.02
N ASN A 351 -3.47 10.18 18.37
CA ASN A 351 -3.59 10.66 19.75
C ASN A 351 -2.27 10.56 20.55
N ASP A 352 -1.16 10.89 19.90
CA ASP A 352 0.19 10.83 20.45
C ASP A 352 1.00 12.10 20.10
N THR A 353 2.23 12.16 20.58
CA THR A 353 3.14 13.28 20.34
C THR A 353 4.47 12.78 19.79
N PHE A 354 5.19 13.64 19.07
CA PHE A 354 6.51 13.29 18.53
C PHE A 354 7.51 12.84 19.62
N LYS A 355 7.36 13.34 20.86
CA LYS A 355 8.23 13.01 22.00
C LYS A 355 8.25 11.52 22.30
N THR A 356 7.09 10.87 22.16
CA THR A 356 6.95 9.42 22.32
C THR A 356 7.82 8.65 21.33
N PHE A 357 8.18 9.25 20.18
CA PHE A 357 8.90 8.59 19.09
C PHE A 357 10.32 9.14 18.89
N GLU A 358 10.86 9.90 19.86
CA GLU A 358 12.18 10.53 19.75
C GLU A 358 13.30 9.52 19.50
N ASP A 359 13.21 8.33 20.11
CA ASP A 359 14.23 7.29 20.02
C ASP A 359 13.91 6.18 19.01
N ILE A 360 12.89 6.35 18.16
CA ILE A 360 12.48 5.34 17.17
C ILE A 360 13.08 5.70 15.81
N TYR A 361 13.78 4.74 15.17
CA TYR A 361 14.22 4.93 13.79
C TYR A 361 13.11 4.59 12.80
N ILE A 362 13.16 5.25 11.64
CA ILE A 362 12.24 5.00 10.54
C ILE A 362 12.59 3.66 9.88
N ALA A 363 11.59 3.00 9.29
CA ALA A 363 11.75 1.80 8.48
C ALA A 363 11.39 2.05 7.01
N GLU A 364 12.09 1.37 6.11
CA GLU A 364 11.84 1.41 4.68
C GLU A 364 10.52 0.72 4.34
N ALA A 365 9.59 1.47 3.74
CA ALA A 365 8.38 0.94 3.13
C ALA A 365 8.58 0.59 1.64
N GLY A 366 9.84 0.56 1.18
CA GLY A 366 10.20 0.27 -0.21
C GLY A 366 10.43 -1.21 -0.49
N PHE A 367 10.63 -2.04 0.54
CA PHE A 367 10.68 -3.48 0.43
C PHE A 367 10.10 -4.10 1.68
N LEU A 368 9.03 -4.87 1.51
CA LEU A 368 8.24 -5.44 2.61
C LEU A 368 7.91 -6.89 2.28
N ALA A 369 7.86 -7.73 3.31
CA ALA A 369 7.26 -9.05 3.19
C ALA A 369 6.14 -9.17 4.20
N VAL A 370 4.97 -9.59 3.71
CA VAL A 370 3.73 -9.56 4.47
C VAL A 370 2.98 -10.87 4.24
N THR A 371 2.56 -11.50 5.32
CA THR A 371 1.78 -12.74 5.31
C THR A 371 0.52 -12.53 6.11
N ASP A 372 -0.62 -12.88 5.51
CA ASP A 372 -1.95 -12.69 6.09
C ASP A 372 -2.12 -13.53 7.36
N ASN A 373 -2.16 -12.86 8.49
CA ASN A 373 -2.41 -13.45 9.78
C ASN A 373 -3.14 -12.42 10.65
N PHE A 374 -3.48 -12.81 11.88
CA PHE A 374 -4.19 -11.95 12.80
C PHE A 374 -3.51 -10.58 12.99
N LEU A 375 -2.18 -10.57 13.14
CA LEU A 375 -1.42 -9.36 13.38
C LEU A 375 -1.27 -8.48 12.14
N SER A 376 -0.95 -9.04 10.97
CA SER A 376 -0.82 -8.26 9.73
C SER A 376 -2.15 -7.62 9.31
N ARG A 377 -3.29 -8.25 9.60
CA ARG A 377 -4.61 -7.64 9.40
C ARG A 377 -4.85 -6.41 10.29
N LEU A 378 -4.44 -6.46 11.56
CA LEU A 378 -4.51 -5.30 12.45
C LEU A 378 -3.59 -4.16 11.98
N ILE A 379 -2.36 -4.50 11.61
CA ILE A 379 -1.37 -3.54 11.07
C ILE A 379 -1.92 -2.88 9.81
N LEU A 380 -2.37 -3.66 8.82
CA LEU A 380 -2.85 -3.12 7.55
C LEU A 380 -4.18 -2.39 7.68
N LYS A 381 -5.11 -2.83 8.55
CA LYS A 381 -6.30 -2.03 8.87
C LYS A 381 -5.89 -0.64 9.34
N THR A 382 -4.93 -0.57 10.27
CA THR A 382 -4.46 0.71 10.82
C THR A 382 -3.78 1.56 9.74
N TRP A 383 -2.86 0.95 8.98
CA TRP A 383 -2.06 1.66 7.98
C TRP A 383 -2.90 2.14 6.80
N VAL A 384 -3.85 1.32 6.32
CA VAL A 384 -4.82 1.72 5.29
C VAL A 384 -5.75 2.82 5.80
N THR A 385 -6.25 2.73 7.04
CA THR A 385 -7.12 3.79 7.59
C THR A 385 -6.39 5.13 7.62
N CYS A 386 -5.12 5.14 8.08
CA CYS A 386 -4.27 6.32 8.02
C CYS A 386 -4.04 6.79 6.56
N ALA A 387 -3.81 5.87 5.63
CA ALA A 387 -3.60 6.19 4.21
C ALA A 387 -4.81 6.87 3.56
N LEU A 388 -6.03 6.54 4.00
CA LEU A 388 -7.27 7.14 3.54
C LEU A 388 -7.57 8.50 4.20
N ASP A 389 -6.77 8.93 5.17
CA ASP A 389 -6.90 10.22 5.85
C ASP A 389 -5.70 11.13 5.57
N SER A 390 -5.94 12.24 4.87
CA SER A 390 -4.89 13.19 4.50
C SER A 390 -4.24 13.83 5.74
N GLU A 391 -4.93 13.93 6.87
CA GLU A 391 -4.35 14.44 8.11
C GLU A 391 -3.32 13.49 8.72
N CYS A 392 -3.46 12.19 8.44
CA CYS A 392 -2.54 11.16 8.89
C CYS A 392 -1.38 10.96 7.92
N ILE A 393 -1.67 10.56 6.68
CA ILE A 393 -0.64 10.10 5.73
C ILE A 393 0.10 11.21 5.00
N ALA A 394 -0.56 12.36 4.78
CA ALA A 394 -0.04 13.44 3.95
C ALA A 394 -0.48 14.82 4.46
N PRO A 395 -0.21 15.14 5.74
CA PRO A 395 -0.68 16.37 6.35
C PRO A 395 -0.17 17.61 5.59
N ILE A 396 -0.97 18.68 5.66
CA ILE A 396 -0.64 19.97 5.02
C ILE A 396 0.77 20.40 5.47
N LYS A 397 1.56 20.92 4.52
CA LYS A 397 2.99 21.29 4.64
C LYS A 397 3.98 20.13 4.55
N SER A 398 3.56 18.91 4.25
CA SER A 398 4.47 17.78 3.97
C SER A 398 5.48 18.11 2.88
N LYS A 399 6.78 17.93 3.16
CA LYS A 399 7.88 18.00 2.19
C LYS A 399 8.80 16.79 2.36
N THR A 400 9.38 16.28 1.30
CA THR A 400 10.33 15.14 1.38
C THR A 400 11.76 15.57 1.69
N GLU A 401 12.10 16.84 1.46
CA GLU A 401 13.46 17.36 1.59
C GLU A 401 13.78 17.82 3.02
N CYS A 402 14.76 17.18 3.64
CA CYS A 402 15.31 17.59 4.93
C CYS A 402 16.47 18.57 4.76
N LYS A 403 16.30 19.82 5.23
CA LYS A 403 17.41 20.75 5.43
C LYS A 403 17.93 20.58 6.85
N ARG A 404 19.05 19.87 6.98
CA ARG A 404 19.68 19.32 8.21
C ARG A 404 20.03 20.35 9.32
N LEU A 405 19.66 21.62 9.19
CA LEU A 405 20.21 22.73 9.99
C LEU A 405 19.17 23.58 10.74
N THR A 406 17.88 23.25 10.71
CA THR A 406 16.88 23.98 11.51
C THR A 406 15.87 23.03 12.14
N VAL A 407 15.55 23.27 13.42
CA VAL A 407 14.72 22.47 14.35
C VAL A 407 13.26 22.28 13.89
N GLN A 408 12.87 22.82 12.73
CA GLN A 408 11.54 22.70 12.12
C GLN A 408 11.64 22.47 10.61
N ALA A 409 12.32 21.40 10.20
CA ALA A 409 12.19 20.94 8.83
C ALA A 409 10.79 20.30 8.69
N ASN A 410 9.93 20.82 7.79
CA ASN A 410 8.61 20.26 7.49
C ASN A 410 8.74 18.94 6.69
N VAL A 411 9.54 18.00 7.20
CA VAL A 411 9.88 16.77 6.50
C VAL A 411 8.87 15.71 6.86
N HIS A 412 8.31 15.08 5.84
CA HIS A 412 7.38 13.99 5.98
C HIS A 412 7.72 12.87 5.00
N ARG A 413 7.87 11.65 5.53
CA ARG A 413 8.12 10.44 4.73
C ARG A 413 6.85 9.62 4.50
N TYR A 414 5.68 10.23 4.69
CA TYR A 414 4.36 9.70 4.32
C TYR A 414 4.11 8.26 4.79
N ASP A 415 4.10 7.30 3.86
CA ASP A 415 3.87 5.87 4.10
C ASP A 415 4.81 5.29 5.15
N GLN A 416 6.10 5.65 5.10
CA GLN A 416 7.10 5.22 6.09
C GLN A 416 6.84 5.82 7.47
N SER A 417 6.47 7.10 7.54
CA SER A 417 6.13 7.76 8.80
C SER A 417 4.95 7.09 9.49
N ALA A 418 3.87 6.88 8.73
CA ALA A 418 2.68 6.21 9.23
C ALA A 418 2.98 4.75 9.62
N MET A 419 3.67 4.00 8.76
CA MET A 419 3.97 2.58 8.99
C MET A 419 4.69 2.36 10.31
N VAL A 420 5.74 3.13 10.61
CA VAL A 420 6.52 2.91 11.84
C VAL A 420 5.73 3.25 13.09
N ILE A 421 4.90 4.31 13.04
CA ILE A 421 3.98 4.61 14.15
C ILE A 421 3.02 3.44 14.35
N VAL A 422 2.42 2.91 13.29
CA VAL A 422 1.52 1.74 13.34
C VAL A 422 2.24 0.53 13.96
N LEU A 423 3.46 0.22 13.53
CA LEU A 423 4.22 -0.92 14.06
C LEU A 423 4.50 -0.76 15.57
N SER A 424 4.72 0.46 16.07
CA SER A 424 4.92 0.72 17.51
C SER A 424 3.72 0.37 18.40
N TYR A 425 2.51 0.30 17.84
CA TYR A 425 1.32 -0.11 18.59
C TYR A 425 1.27 -1.61 18.84
N TYR A 426 1.95 -2.40 18.01
CA TYR A 426 1.83 -3.85 18.02
C TYR A 426 3.13 -4.58 18.37
N PHE A 427 4.29 -3.94 18.26
CA PHE A 427 5.57 -4.55 18.58
C PHE A 427 6.25 -3.90 19.78
N PHE A 428 6.80 -4.73 20.68
CA PHE A 428 7.59 -4.28 21.84
C PHE A 428 9.02 -3.97 21.44
N PRO A 429 9.60 -2.82 21.86
CA PRO A 429 11.00 -2.51 21.62
C PRO A 429 11.95 -3.58 22.18
N SER A 430 12.95 -3.98 21.39
CA SER A 430 14.10 -4.81 21.81
C SER A 430 15.08 -3.94 22.60
N SER A 431 15.60 -4.41 23.73
CA SER A 431 16.57 -3.63 24.51
C SER A 431 17.79 -3.26 23.67
N ARG A 432 18.07 -1.97 23.45
CA ARG A 432 19.39 -1.53 22.97
C ARG A 432 20.40 -1.85 24.07
N HIS A 433 21.03 -3.02 24.03
CA HIS A 433 22.29 -3.16 24.77
C HIS A 433 23.28 -2.16 24.20
N ASN A 434 24.23 -1.70 25.03
CA ASN A 434 25.19 -0.61 24.83
C ASN A 434 26.08 -0.70 23.56
N ASP A 435 25.79 -1.62 22.64
CA ASP A 435 26.29 -1.62 21.29
C ASP A 435 25.36 -0.83 20.36
N LYS A 436 25.95 0.04 19.54
CA LYS A 436 25.28 0.85 18.52
C LYS A 436 24.70 0.02 17.35
N SER A 437 24.29 -1.23 17.59
CA SER A 437 24.01 -2.23 16.55
C SER A 437 22.77 -3.11 16.80
N GLU A 438 22.01 -2.96 17.91
CA GLU A 438 20.79 -3.77 18.07
C GLU A 438 19.61 -3.22 17.26
N PRO A 439 19.02 -4.04 16.35
CA PRO A 439 17.94 -3.65 15.46
C PRO A 439 16.61 -3.45 16.23
N ALA A 440 15.74 -2.54 15.77
CA ALA A 440 14.38 -2.42 16.32
C ALA A 440 13.59 -3.73 16.22
N PRO A 441 12.52 -3.91 17.01
CA PRO A 441 11.76 -5.16 17.02
C PRO A 441 11.10 -5.48 15.68
N TYR A 442 10.76 -4.48 14.87
CA TYR A 442 10.23 -4.67 13.51
C TYR A 442 11.32 -4.67 12.43
N ASP A 443 12.57 -4.44 12.81
CA ASP A 443 13.72 -4.49 11.91
C ASP A 443 14.08 -5.95 11.66
N MET A 444 13.85 -6.39 10.44
CA MET A 444 14.50 -7.59 9.95
C MET A 444 15.99 -7.30 9.92
N TYR A 445 16.77 -8.01 10.76
CA TYR A 445 18.25 -8.02 10.75
C TYR A 445 18.76 -7.51 9.39
N SER A 446 19.24 -6.26 9.37
CA SER A 446 19.52 -5.52 8.14
C SER A 446 20.41 -6.30 7.16
N SER A 447 21.23 -7.23 7.67
CA SER A 447 22.03 -8.18 6.91
C SER A 447 21.22 -9.13 6.01
N ILE A 448 20.08 -9.65 6.47
CA ILE A 448 19.22 -10.55 5.69
C ILE A 448 18.59 -9.77 4.53
N GLN A 449 18.01 -8.59 4.80
CA GLN A 449 17.42 -7.80 3.73
C GLN A 449 18.46 -7.36 2.71
N ALA A 450 19.63 -6.91 3.17
CA ALA A 450 20.73 -6.50 2.31
C ALA A 450 21.27 -7.66 1.44
N SER A 451 21.20 -8.90 1.95
CA SER A 451 21.56 -10.09 1.19
C SER A 451 20.48 -10.48 0.16
N ILE A 452 19.22 -10.13 0.44
CA ILE A 452 18.07 -10.46 -0.41
C ILE A 452 17.91 -9.46 -1.56
N ALA A 453 17.97 -8.17 -1.25
CA ALA A 453 17.69 -7.10 -2.18
C ALA A 453 18.42 -5.81 -1.78
N GLU A 454 18.55 -4.89 -2.72
CA GLU A 454 19.03 -3.54 -2.49
C GLU A 454 18.15 -2.50 -3.16
N VAL A 455 18.13 -1.29 -2.60
CA VAL A 455 17.36 -0.17 -3.14
C VAL A 455 18.29 0.69 -3.99
N ARG A 456 18.05 0.76 -5.30
CA ARG A 456 18.80 1.59 -6.24
C ARG A 456 17.93 2.72 -6.79
N ARG A 457 18.18 3.94 -6.31
CA ARG A 457 17.51 5.15 -6.78
C ARG A 457 18.26 5.65 -8.02
N ALA A 458 17.57 5.81 -9.15
CA ALA A 458 18.06 6.33 -10.44
C ALA A 458 18.71 5.36 -11.44
N GLU A 459 18.68 4.05 -11.22
CA GLU A 459 19.06 3.08 -12.27
C GLU A 459 17.83 2.63 -13.06
N GLY A 460 17.54 3.31 -14.17
CA GLY A 460 16.56 2.86 -15.16
C GLY A 460 17.24 2.15 -16.33
N ASP A 461 16.62 1.09 -16.85
CA ASP A 461 17.00 0.49 -18.13
C ASP A 461 15.82 0.65 -19.09
N PRO A 462 15.80 1.70 -19.93
CA PRO A 462 14.66 1.96 -20.81
C PRO A 462 14.47 0.86 -21.87
N ASN A 463 15.43 -0.06 -22.03
CA ASN A 463 15.43 -1.04 -23.12
C ASN A 463 15.14 -2.48 -22.70
N TYR A 464 14.86 -2.74 -21.42
CA TYR A 464 14.63 -4.12 -20.97
C TYR A 464 13.45 -4.82 -21.68
N PHE A 465 12.30 -4.14 -21.81
CA PHE A 465 11.11 -4.66 -22.50
C PHE A 465 11.08 -4.34 -24.00
N THR A 466 12.10 -3.68 -24.56
CA THR A 466 12.15 -3.35 -26.00
C THR A 466 12.78 -4.45 -26.84
N THR A 467 13.46 -5.42 -26.22
CA THR A 467 14.17 -6.49 -26.93
C THR A 467 13.70 -7.87 -26.48
N LYS A 468 12.87 -8.51 -27.31
CA LYS A 468 12.40 -9.91 -27.12
C LYS A 468 13.53 -10.93 -26.89
N LYS A 469 14.79 -10.56 -27.16
CA LYS A 469 15.98 -11.43 -27.18
C LYS A 469 16.67 -11.68 -25.84
N ASN A 470 16.26 -11.01 -24.75
CA ASN A 470 16.95 -11.12 -23.45
C ASN A 470 16.16 -11.86 -22.36
N LEU A 471 15.12 -12.61 -22.73
CA LEU A 471 14.14 -13.19 -21.79
C LEU A 471 14.03 -14.72 -21.83
N THR A 472 14.93 -15.43 -22.53
CA THR A 472 15.06 -16.90 -22.44
C THR A 472 16.20 -17.29 -21.50
#